data_AF-A0A0K1UDQ7-F1
#
_entry.id   AF-A0A0K1UDQ7-F1
#
_cell.length_a   1.000
_cell.length_b   1.000
_cell.length_c   1.000
_cell.angle_alpha   90.00
_cell.angle_beta   90.00
_cell.angle_gamma   90.00
#
_symmetry.space_group_name_H-M   'P 1'
#
loop_
_entity.id
_entity.type
_entity.pdbx_description
1 polymer ?
#
loop_
_entity_poly.entity_id
_entity_poly.type
_entity_poly.pdbx_seq_one_letter_code
_entity_poly.pdbx_strand_id
1 'polypeptide(L)'
;MDHSDREYVSAAINFFWGDGTASPESVNERSAEVVYTAVTESQSCSASMDLVPRPSGGKPGISYIVKQVAGIGKNIASGNSQTYYICKLQVSQNFRSEIHMALKGI
;
A
#
# COMPACT_ATOMS: atom_id res chain seq x y z
N MET A 1 11.98 6.31 -5.59
CA MET A 1 11.80 5.45 -4.40
C MET A 1 13.16 5.07 -3.88
N ASP A 2 13.45 5.35 -2.60
CA ASP A 2 14.73 4.98 -1.98
C ASP A 2 14.66 3.62 -1.27
N HIS A 3 15.74 3.22 -0.58
CA HIS A 3 15.82 1.95 0.14
C HIS A 3 14.79 1.86 1.28
N SER A 4 14.62 2.94 2.05
CA SER A 4 13.70 2.97 3.18
C SER A 4 12.24 2.92 2.72
N ASP A 5 11.92 3.58 1.61
CA ASP A 5 10.60 3.48 0.98
C ASP A 5 10.29 2.02 0.63
N ARG A 6 11.25 1.30 0.02
CA ARG A 6 11.09 -0.11 -0.39
C ARG A 6 10.82 -1.03 0.80
N GLU A 7 11.55 -0.85 1.88
CA GLU A 7 11.35 -1.62 3.12
C GLU A 7 9.90 -1.46 3.62
N TYR A 8 9.44 -0.21 3.78
CA TYR A 8 8.10 0.01 4.30
C TYR A 8 6.99 -0.34 3.30
N VAL A 9 7.16 -0.07 2.01
CA VAL A 9 6.19 -0.50 0.99
C VAL A 9 6.09 -2.03 0.98
N SER A 10 7.20 -2.76 1.11
CA SER A 10 7.16 -4.22 1.22
C SER A 10 6.41 -4.69 2.47
N ALA A 11 6.56 -4.00 3.60
CA ALA A 11 5.81 -4.27 4.83
C ALA A 11 4.30 -4.06 4.64
N ALA A 12 3.90 -2.98 3.95
CA ALA A 12 2.50 -2.73 3.61
C ALA A 12 1.93 -3.85 2.72
N ILE A 13 2.67 -4.27 1.70
CA ILE A 13 2.25 -5.35 0.80
C ILE A 13 2.09 -6.67 1.58
N ASN A 14 3.08 -7.03 2.40
CA ASN A 14 3.03 -8.27 3.19
C ASN A 14 1.87 -8.26 4.21
N PHE A 15 1.55 -7.10 4.79
CA PHE A 15 0.39 -6.98 5.65
C PHE A 15 -0.92 -7.30 4.92
N PHE A 16 -1.12 -6.79 3.71
CA PHE A 16 -2.37 -6.97 2.98
C PHE A 16 -2.49 -8.33 2.29
N TRP A 17 -1.42 -8.85 1.69
CA TRP A 17 -1.47 -10.07 0.86
C TRP A 17 -0.76 -11.28 1.46
N GLY A 18 -0.15 -11.14 2.64
CA GLY A 18 0.49 -12.21 3.40
C GLY A 18 2.01 -12.11 3.40
N ASP A 19 2.63 -12.61 4.47
CA ASP A 19 4.08 -12.60 4.64
C ASP A 19 4.78 -13.31 3.46
N GLY A 20 5.86 -12.70 2.98
CA GLY A 20 6.62 -13.20 1.84
C GLY A 20 6.04 -12.87 0.45
N THR A 21 4.96 -12.08 0.38
CA THR A 21 4.43 -11.60 -0.91
C THR A 21 5.42 -10.68 -1.63
N ALA A 22 6.10 -9.80 -0.90
CA ALA A 22 7.09 -8.87 -1.43
C ALA A 22 8.37 -8.84 -0.57
N SER A 23 9.50 -8.69 -1.25
CA SER A 23 10.77 -8.24 -0.67
C SER A 23 11.05 -6.79 -1.08
N PRO A 24 11.88 -6.03 -0.34
CA PRO A 24 12.26 -4.67 -0.72
C PRO A 24 12.77 -4.54 -2.16
N GLU A 25 13.48 -5.55 -2.67
CA GLU A 25 14.05 -5.59 -4.02
C GLU A 25 12.97 -5.78 -5.10
N SER A 26 11.90 -6.50 -4.80
CA SER A 26 10.77 -6.72 -5.71
C SER A 26 9.85 -5.49 -5.83
N VAL A 27 9.94 -4.56 -4.88
CA VAL A 27 9.10 -3.37 -4.84
C VAL A 27 9.53 -2.34 -5.89
N ASN A 28 8.53 -1.83 -6.59
CA ASN A 28 8.64 -0.74 -7.56
C ASN A 28 7.47 0.25 -7.44
N GLU A 29 7.54 1.34 -8.20
CA GLU A 29 6.52 2.39 -8.21
C GLU A 29 5.11 1.87 -8.48
N ARG A 30 4.95 0.95 -9.43
CA ARG A 30 3.66 0.35 -9.76
C ARG A 30 3.09 -0.47 -8.60
N SER A 31 3.92 -1.20 -7.88
CA SER A 31 3.45 -1.93 -6.69
C SER A 31 2.93 -0.97 -5.61
N ALA A 32 3.56 0.19 -5.43
CA ALA A 32 3.07 1.23 -4.53
C ALA A 32 1.73 1.83 -5.02
N GLU A 33 1.58 2.06 -6.32
CA GLU A 33 0.30 2.51 -6.90
C GLU A 33 -0.83 1.52 -6.65
N VAL A 34 -0.58 0.21 -6.75
CA VAL A 34 -1.58 -0.83 -6.46
C VAL A 34 -2.00 -0.77 -5.00
N VAL A 35 -1.05 -0.67 -4.05
CA VAL A 35 -1.41 -0.54 -2.63
C VAL A 35 -2.23 0.71 -2.38
N TYR A 36 -1.79 1.86 -2.90
CA TYR A 36 -2.49 3.12 -2.72
C TYR A 36 -3.92 3.06 -3.28
N THR A 37 -4.09 2.52 -4.49
CA THR A 37 -5.39 2.33 -5.13
C THR A 37 -6.26 1.40 -4.30
N ALA A 38 -5.73 0.26 -3.88
CA ALA A 38 -6.50 -0.73 -3.13
C ALA A 38 -7.01 -0.18 -1.79
N VAL A 39 -6.16 0.56 -1.07
CA VAL A 39 -6.53 1.17 0.21
C VAL A 39 -7.50 2.34 0.00
N THR A 40 -7.36 3.12 -1.08
CA THR A 40 -8.27 4.26 -1.34
C THR A 40 -9.65 3.84 -1.89
N GLU A 41 -9.71 2.76 -2.67
CA GLU A 41 -10.95 2.21 -3.23
C GLU A 41 -11.68 1.26 -2.28
N SER A 42 -10.99 0.69 -1.28
CA SER A 42 -11.65 -0.09 -0.24
C SER A 42 -12.56 0.81 0.60
N GLN A 43 -13.88 0.62 0.49
CA GLN A 43 -14.88 1.37 1.26
C GLN A 43 -14.58 1.31 2.76
N SER A 44 -14.22 0.12 3.28
CA SER A 44 -13.85 -0.09 4.68
C SER A 44 -12.62 0.71 5.11
N CYS A 45 -11.59 0.83 4.25
CA CYS A 45 -10.45 1.68 4.58
C CYS A 45 -10.92 3.14 4.52
N SER A 46 -11.57 3.54 3.43
CA SER A 46 -11.90 4.94 3.13
C SER A 46 -12.72 5.65 4.21
N ALA A 47 -13.62 4.93 4.90
CA ALA A 47 -14.40 5.46 6.03
C ALA A 47 -13.56 5.69 7.30
N SER A 48 -12.44 4.98 7.45
CA SER A 48 -11.46 5.19 8.53
C SER A 48 -10.24 6.00 8.08
N MET A 49 -10.23 6.46 6.82
CA MET A 49 -9.13 7.15 6.16
C MET A 49 -9.36 8.66 6.05
N ASP A 50 -9.80 9.31 7.12
CA ASP A 50 -9.41 10.72 7.34
C ASP A 50 -7.87 10.90 7.40
N LEU A 51 -7.11 9.79 7.33
CA LEU A 51 -5.65 9.71 7.44
C LEU A 51 -4.87 9.59 6.11
N VAL A 52 -5.51 9.35 4.96
CA VAL A 52 -4.83 9.47 3.65
C VAL A 52 -5.42 10.69 2.98
N PRO A 53 -4.70 11.83 2.96
CA PRO A 53 -5.20 13.05 2.33
C PRO A 53 -5.56 12.72 0.89
N ARG A 54 -6.85 12.80 0.54
CA ARG A 54 -7.22 12.86 -0.87
C ARG A 54 -6.64 14.16 -1.39
N PRO A 55 -5.70 14.13 -2.35
CA PRO A 55 -5.13 15.37 -2.87
C PRO A 55 -6.27 16.25 -3.38
N SER A 56 -6.28 17.52 -2.97
CA SER A 56 -7.19 18.52 -3.51
C SER A 56 -6.77 18.84 -4.95
N GLY A 57 -7.26 18.06 -5.91
CA GLY A 57 -6.90 18.19 -7.33
C GLY A 57 -6.79 16.86 -8.06
N GLY A 58 -6.10 16.86 -9.21
CA GLY A 58 -5.93 15.70 -10.08
C GLY A 58 -5.16 14.52 -9.45
N LYS A 59 -4.88 13.49 -10.26
CA LYS A 59 -4.19 12.27 -9.79
C LYS A 59 -2.87 12.63 -9.06
N PRO A 60 -2.62 12.08 -7.85
CA PRO A 60 -1.39 12.33 -7.13
C PRO A 60 -0.17 11.85 -7.92
N GLY A 61 0.93 12.58 -7.82
CA GLY A 61 2.20 12.17 -8.41
C GLY A 61 2.79 10.93 -7.72
N ILE A 62 3.60 10.16 -8.43
CA ILE A 62 4.15 8.89 -7.93
C ILE A 62 4.98 9.04 -6.65
N SER A 63 5.74 10.12 -6.51
CA SER A 63 6.51 10.42 -5.29
C SER A 63 5.61 10.55 -4.06
N TYR A 64 4.42 11.14 -4.22
CA TYR A 64 3.43 11.24 -3.15
C TYR A 64 2.88 9.86 -2.79
N ILE A 65 2.49 9.07 -3.79
CA ILE A 65 1.96 7.71 -3.62
C ILE A 65 2.95 6.84 -2.83
N VAL A 66 4.22 6.83 -3.26
CA VAL A 66 5.28 6.07 -2.59
C VAL A 66 5.39 6.45 -1.11
N LYS A 67 5.43 7.76 -0.80
CA LYS A 67 5.53 8.23 0.59
C LYS A 67 4.31 7.85 1.44
N GLN A 68 3.10 7.93 0.87
CA GLN A 68 1.89 7.52 1.58
C GLN A 68 1.93 6.02 1.92
N VAL A 69 2.27 5.19 0.95
CA VAL A 69 2.34 3.73 1.15
C VAL A 69 3.48 3.35 2.11
N ALA A 70 4.64 4.01 2.02
CA ALA A 70 5.71 3.85 2.99
C ALA A 70 5.26 4.27 4.41
N GLY A 71 4.47 5.33 4.54
CA GLY A 71 3.85 5.73 5.82
C GLY A 71 2.94 4.64 6.40
N ILE A 72 2.08 4.04 5.57
CA ILE A 72 1.23 2.90 5.95
C ILE A 72 2.10 1.74 6.44
N GLY A 73 3.11 1.37 5.65
CA GLY A 73 4.06 0.30 5.98
C GLY A 73 4.81 0.54 7.29
N LYS A 74 5.24 1.77 7.53
CA LYS A 74 5.89 2.17 8.78
C LYS A 74 4.97 2.05 9.99
N ASN A 75 3.71 2.48 9.87
CA ASN A 75 2.71 2.32 10.93
C ASN A 75 2.49 0.84 11.25
N ILE A 76 2.37 0.00 10.22
CA ILE A 76 2.23 -1.46 10.36
C ILE A 76 3.45 -2.04 11.07
N ALA A 77 4.66 -1.74 10.60
CA ALA A 77 5.91 -2.23 11.19
C ALA A 77 6.09 -1.78 12.65
N SER A 78 5.52 -0.63 13.02
CA SER A 78 5.54 -0.10 14.38
C SER A 78 4.40 -0.63 15.27
N GLY A 79 3.57 -1.56 14.77
CA GLY A 79 2.44 -2.14 15.50
C GLY A 79 1.15 -1.30 15.49
N ASN A 80 1.14 -0.16 14.80
CA ASN A 80 -0.05 0.69 14.63
C ASN A 80 -0.84 0.29 13.37
N SER A 81 -1.21 -0.99 13.28
CA SER A 81 -1.88 -1.57 12.10
C SER A 81 -3.41 -1.68 12.25
N GLN A 82 -3.97 -1.33 13.42
CA GLN A 82 -5.36 -1.62 13.76
C GLN A 82 -6.35 -0.97 12.77
N THR A 83 -6.09 0.26 12.35
CA THR A 83 -6.91 0.98 11.36
C THR A 83 -6.88 0.34 9.97
N TYR A 84 -5.79 -0.35 9.59
CA TYR A 84 -5.70 -1.02 8.29
C TYR A 84 -6.28 -2.43 8.30
N TYR A 85 -6.40 -3.04 9.49
CA TYR A 85 -6.94 -4.40 9.62
C TYR A 85 -8.39 -4.51 9.16
N ILE A 86 -9.18 -3.46 9.40
CA ILE A 86 -10.61 -3.41 9.04
C ILE A 86 -10.85 -3.63 7.54
N CYS A 87 -9.88 -3.29 6.70
CA CYS A 87 -10.01 -3.34 5.26
C CYS A 87 -9.06 -4.34 4.60
N LYS A 88 -8.25 -5.03 5.39
CA LYS A 88 -7.31 -6.04 4.92
C LYS A 88 -7.98 -7.10 4.05
N LEU A 89 -9.14 -7.60 4.49
CA LEU A 89 -9.84 -8.65 3.75
C LEU A 89 -10.28 -8.20 2.35
N GLN A 90 -10.82 -6.98 2.23
CA GLN A 90 -11.28 -6.47 0.93
C GLN A 90 -10.12 -6.11 0.00
N VAL A 91 -9.09 -5.45 0.53
CA VAL A 91 -7.85 -5.15 -0.22
C VAL A 91 -7.21 -6.44 -0.73
N SER A 92 -7.08 -7.45 0.13
CA SER A 92 -6.42 -8.71 -0.19
C SER A 92 -7.10 -9.49 -1.33
N GLN A 93 -8.43 -9.41 -1.44
CA GLN A 93 -9.20 -10.15 -2.43
C GLN A 93 -9.25 -9.42 -3.77
N ASN A 94 -9.51 -8.10 -3.76
CA ASN A 94 -9.82 -7.36 -4.98
C ASN A 94 -8.59 -7.03 -5.83
N PHE A 95 -7.39 -7.02 -5.23
CA PHE A 95 -6.17 -6.52 -5.88
C PHE A 95 -5.03 -7.54 -5.89
N ARG A 96 -5.34 -8.82 -5.63
CA ARG A 96 -4.33 -9.90 -5.53
C ARG A 96 -3.56 -10.08 -6.82
N SER A 97 -4.24 -10.07 -7.96
CA SER A 97 -3.58 -10.29 -9.27
C SER A 97 -2.68 -9.12 -9.61
N GLU A 98 -3.20 -7.91 -9.40
CA GLU A 98 -2.60 -6.62 -9.70
C GLU A 98 -1.29 -6.46 -8.94
N ILE A 99 -1.27 -6.78 -7.63
CA ILE A 99 -0.04 -6.65 -6.84
C ILE A 99 1.03 -7.65 -7.30
N HIS A 100 0.64 -8.89 -7.62
CA HIS A 100 1.60 -9.90 -8.10
C HIS A 100 2.16 -9.57 -9.49
N MET A 101 1.36 -8.98 -10.37
CA MET A 101 1.84 -8.48 -11.68
C MET A 101 2.79 -7.28 -11.48
N ALA A 102 2.39 -6.32 -10.64
CA ALA A 102 3.19 -5.14 -10.37
C ALA A 102 4.56 -5.50 -9.78
N LEU A 103 4.64 -6.46 -8.86
CA LEU A 103 5.91 -6.95 -8.28
C LEU A 103 6.82 -7.63 -9.32
N LYS A 104 6.26 -8.12 -10.42
CA LYS A 104 7.02 -8.67 -11.57
C LYS A 104 7.40 -7.59 -12.60
N GLY A 105 7.02 -6.33 -12.36
CA GLY A 105 7.23 -5.22 -13.28
C GLY A 105 6.27 -5.21 -14.48
N ILE A 106 5.13 -5.89 -14.38
CA ILE A 106 4.13 -6.07 -15.45
C ILE A 106 2.89 -5.23 -15.19
#